data_AF-A0A955MYK6-F1
#
_entry.id   AF-A0A955MYK6-F1
#
_cell.length_a   1.000
_cell.length_b   1.000
_cell.length_c   1.000
_cell.angle_alpha   90.00
_cell.angle_beta   90.00
_cell.angle_gamma   90.00
#
_symmetry.space_group_name_H-M   'P 1'
#
loop_
_entity.id
_entity.type
_entity.pdbx_description
1 polymer ?
#
loop_
_entity_poly.entity_id
_entity_poly.type
_entity_poly.pdbx_seq_one_letter_code
_entity_poly.pdbx_strand_id
1 'polypeptide(L)' 'DSIQVGDHEIRIESDAEVEWLAGQTIQATGEVFTLKGLPSGMKTIRAQVRNATGEVFVQPFTLEASQ' A
#
# COMPACT_ATOMS: atom_id res chain seq x y z
N ASP A 1 11.47 -21.20 -14.56
CA ASP A 1 10.02 -20.92 -14.53
C ASP A 1 9.81 -19.47 -14.12
N SER A 2 9.53 -18.58 -15.07
CA SER A 2 9.35 -17.15 -14.79
C SER A 2 7.89 -16.76 -15.01
N ILE A 3 7.23 -16.26 -13.97
CA ILE A 3 5.87 -15.72 -14.04
C ILE A 3 5.99 -14.19 -14.07
N GLN A 4 5.46 -13.57 -15.12
CA GLN A 4 5.43 -12.12 -15.29
C GLN A 4 4.22 -11.49 -14.58
N VAL A 5 4.54 -10.48 -13.75
CA VAL A 5 3.80 -9.28 -13.33
C VAL A 5 2.29 -9.28 -13.54
N GLY A 6 1.55 -9.45 -12.44
CA GLY A 6 0.15 -9.02 -12.31
C GLY A 6 0.07 -7.82 -11.37
N ASP A 7 -0.77 -6.84 -11.70
CA ASP A 7 -1.03 -5.71 -10.81
C ASP A 7 -1.55 -6.24 -9.46
N HIS A 8 -0.87 -5.89 -8.37
CA HIS A 8 -1.34 -6.24 -7.03
C HIS A 8 -2.12 -5.05 -6.48
N GLU A 9 -3.41 -5.29 -6.20
CA GLU A 9 -4.29 -4.31 -5.57
C GLU A 9 -4.40 -4.58 -4.07
N ILE A 10 -4.25 -3.53 -3.26
CA ILE A 10 -4.62 -3.54 -1.85
C ILE A 10 -5.81 -2.60 -1.70
N ARG A 11 -6.90 -3.10 -1.11
CA ARG A 11 -8.09 -2.29 -0.80
C ARG A 11 -8.27 -2.17 0.71
N ILE A 12 -8.56 -0.96 1.16
CA ILE A 12 -8.95 -0.66 2.53
C ILE A 12 -10.30 0.04 2.49
N GLU A 13 -11.26 -0.53 3.20
CA GLU A 13 -12.57 0.10 3.42
C GLU A 13 -12.43 1.06 4.61
N SER A 14 -12.68 2.36 4.36
CA SER A 14 -12.63 3.38 5.39
C SER A 14 -13.55 4.54 5.05
N ASP A 15 -14.21 5.09 6.07
CA ASP A 15 -14.99 6.34 5.94
C ASP A 15 -14.09 7.60 5.89
N ALA A 16 -12.77 7.43 5.94
CA ALA A 16 -11.78 8.50 5.92
C ALA A 16 -10.76 8.33 4.80
N GLU A 17 -10.09 9.43 4.44
CA GLU A 17 -9.04 9.39 3.42
C GLU A 17 -7.88 8.49 3.86
N VAL A 18 -7.51 7.56 2.98
CA VAL A 18 -6.37 6.67 3.15
C VAL A 18 -5.17 7.26 2.44
N GLU A 19 -4.03 7.34 3.12
CA GLU A 19 -2.72 7.67 2.55
C GLU A 19 -1.86 6.41 2.47
N TRP A 20 -1.28 6.13 1.31
CA TRP A 20 -0.36 5.01 1.11
C TRP A 20 1.07 5.51 1.13
N LEU A 21 1.90 5.03 2.06
CA LEU A 21 3.26 5.48 2.27
C LEU A 21 4.29 4.39 1.95
N ALA A 22 5.37 4.78 1.28
CA ALA A 22 6.62 4.04 1.22
C ALA A 22 7.66 4.77 2.09
N GLY A 23 8.00 4.21 3.24
CA GLY A 23 8.80 4.93 4.25
C GLY A 23 8.04 6.13 4.81
N GLN A 24 8.52 7.34 4.50
CA GLN A 24 7.88 8.63 4.89
C GLN A 24 7.24 9.36 3.70
N THR A 25 7.30 8.79 2.49
CA THR A 25 6.79 9.43 1.27
C THR A 25 5.40 8.89 0.93
N ILE A 26 4.44 9.79 0.72
CA ILE A 26 3.11 9.44 0.20
C ILE A 26 3.26 9.00 -1.27
N GLN A 27 2.72 7.84 -1.59
CA GLN A 27 2.75 7.22 -2.92
C GLN A 27 1.39 7.35 -3.62
N ALA A 28 0.30 7.31 -2.85
CA ALA A 28 -1.07 7.45 -3.35
C ALA A 28 -2.02 7.85 -2.21
N THR A 29 -3.21 8.32 -2.57
CA THR A 29 -4.34 8.50 -1.65
C THR A 29 -5.58 7.77 -2.19
N GLY A 30 -6.51 7.43 -1.30
CA GLY A 30 -7.76 6.72 -1.61
C GLY A 30 -7.75 5.25 -1.19
N GLU A 31 -8.92 4.61 -1.26
CA GLU A 31 -9.15 3.25 -0.73
C GLU A 31 -8.36 2.13 -1.42
N VAL A 32 -7.97 2.35 -2.68
CA VAL A 32 -7.30 1.35 -3.51
C VAL A 32 -5.88 1.80 -3.82
N PHE A 33 -4.92 0.92 -3.55
CA PHE A 33 -3.53 1.08 -3.98
C PHE A 33 -3.17 0.03 -5.02
N THR A 34 -2.86 0.51 -6.22
CA THR A 34 -2.39 -0.33 -7.32
C THR A 34 -0.87 -0.26 -7.40
N LEU A 35 -0.20 -1.39 -7.24
CA LEU A 35 1.22 -1.51 -7.47
C LEU A 35 1.49 -2.03 -8.89
N LYS A 36 2.06 -1.16 -9.74
CA LYS A 36 2.51 -1.53 -11.08
C LYS A 36 3.97 -1.97 -11.06
N GLY A 37 4.20 -3.24 -11.40
CA GLY A 37 5.54 -3.82 -11.38
C GLY A 37 6.05 -4.02 -9.95
N LEU A 38 6.14 -5.27 -9.51
CA LEU A 38 6.83 -5.57 -8.26
C LEU A 38 8.34 -5.37 -8.46
N PRO A 39 8.99 -4.44 -7.72
CA PRO A 39 10.45 -4.37 -7.75
C PRO A 39 11.02 -5.68 -7.19
N SER A 40 12.16 -6.13 -7.73
CA SER A 40 12.87 -7.29 -7.17
C SER A 40 13.25 -7.02 -5.71
N GLY A 41 12.84 -7.90 -4.80
CA GLY A 41 13.10 -7.78 -3.36
C GLY A 41 11.85 -7.48 -2.54
N MET A 42 12.05 -7.08 -1.28
CA MET A 42 10.97 -6.74 -0.35
C MET A 42 10.68 -5.25 -0.38
N LYS A 43 9.40 -4.87 -0.47
CA LYS A 43 8.95 -3.48 -0.28
C LYS A 43 7.89 -3.43 0.80
N THR A 44 8.08 -2.58 1.80
CA THR A 44 7.04 -2.27 2.79
C THR A 44 6.28 -1.02 2.37
N ILE A 45 4.96 -1.16 2.22
CA ILE A 45 4.02 -0.06 2.08
C ILE A 45 3.22 0.04 3.38
N ARG A 46 2.80 1.24 3.78
CA ARG A 46 1.92 1.45 4.93
C ARG A 46 0.68 2.16 4.46
N ALA A 47 -0.49 1.68 4.83
CA ALA A 47 -1.70 2.49 4.78
C ALA A 47 -1.81 3.28 6.07
N GLN A 48 -2.10 4.56 5.96
CA GLN A 48 -2.38 5.45 7.06
C GLN A 48 -3.80 6.01 6.86
N VAL A 49 -4.62 5.90 7.90
CA VAL A 49 -5.98 6.43 7.91
C VAL A 49 -6.11 7.36 9.11
N ARG A 50 -6.61 8.57 8.87
CA ARG A 50 -6.94 9.50 9.95
C ARG A 50 -8.45 9.67 10.03
N ASN A 51 -9.06 9.23 11.11
CA ASN A 51 -10.51 9.40 11.28
C ASN A 51 -10.85 10.86 11.66
N ALA A 52 -12.16 11.16 11.72
CA ALA A 52 -12.65 12.50 12.03
C ALA A 52 -12.28 13.00 13.43
N THR A 53 -11.98 12.11 14.39
CA THR A 53 -11.53 12.47 15.74
C THR A 53 -10.02 12.76 15.79
N GLY A 54 -9.31 12.57 14.68
CA GLY A 54 -7.87 12.82 14.54
C GLY A 54 -6.99 11.63 14.90
N GLU A 55 -7.58 10.50 15.30
CA GLU A 55 -6.85 9.27 15.57
C GLU A 55 -6.28 8.69 14.27
N VAL A 56 -5.05 8.19 14.36
CA VAL A 56 -4.32 7.66 13.20
C VAL A 56 -4.18 6.16 13.35
N PHE A 57 -4.71 5.44 12.37
CA PHE A 57 -4.50 4.01 12.20
C PHE A 57 -3.42 3.78 11.13
N VAL A 58 -2.48 2.88 11.39
CA VAL A 58 -1.40 2.54 10.46
C VAL A 58 -1.32 1.02 10.29
N GLN A 59 -1.46 0.55 9.05
CA GLN A 59 -1.34 -0.87 8.71
C GLN A 59 -0.18 -1.07 7.72
N PRO A 60 0.90 -1.77 8.11
CA PRO A 60 1.97 -2.15 7.19
C PRO A 60 1.57 -3.35 6.31
N PHE A 61 2.04 -3.33 5.07
CA PHE A 61 1.98 -4.41 4.09
C PHE A 61 3.39 -4.66 3.55
N THR A 62 3.89 -5.88 3.71
CA THR A 62 5.15 -6.30 3.10
C THR A 62 4.85 -7.04 1.81
N LEU A 63 5.34 -6.49 0.71
CA LEU A 63 5.25 -7.07 -0.61
C LEU A 63 6.59 -7.75 -0.90
N GLU A 64 6.56 -9.04 -1.22
CA GLU A 64 7.72 -9.80 -1.64
C GLU A 64 7.47 -10.32 -3.05
N ALA A 65 8.43 -10.09 -3.93
CA ALA A 65 8.44 -10.69 -5.26
C ALA A 65 9.63 -11.63 -5.37
N SER A 66 9.34 -12.91 -5.47
CA SER A 66 10.30 -13.92 -5.90
C SER A 66 10.54 -13.76 -7.41
N GLN A 67 11.81 -13.62 -7.80
CA GLN A 67 12.24 -13.62 -9.21
C GLN A 67 11.94 -14.94 -9.91
#